data_AF-A0A2U1PJT7-F1
#
_entry.id   AF-A0A2U1PJT7-F1
#
_cell.length_a   1.000
_cell.length_b   1.000
_cell.length_c   1.000
_cell.angle_alpha   90.00
_cell.angle_beta   90.00
_cell.angle_gamma   90.00
#
_symmetry.space_group_name_H-M   'P 1'
#
loop_
_entity.id
_entity.type
_entity.pdbx_description
1 polymer ?
#
loop_
_entity_poly.entity_id
_entity_poly.type
_entity_poly.pdbx_seq_one_letter_code
_entity_poly.pdbx_strand_id
1 'polypeptide(L)'
;MELRPLGNTGLKLSCVGFGGSPFGSVYGSVSDEEAIDTVREAFKLGINFFDTSPYYGGTLSEKVLGKALKAMGVGVISASPLSMGLLTESGPPEWHPASAELQAACQAAAAFCKKKGKDISKLALQYSLCNKDTSTTLWE
;
A
#
# COMPACT_ATOMS: atom_id res chain seq x y z
N MET A 1 -17.91 16.26 4.41
CA MET A 1 -16.59 15.79 4.87
C MET A 1 -15.63 16.97 4.98
N GLU A 2 -14.93 17.13 6.11
CA GLU A 2 -13.80 18.08 6.23
C GLU A 2 -12.55 17.45 5.60
N LEU A 3 -11.77 18.25 4.87
CA LEU A 3 -10.52 17.80 4.25
C LEU A 3 -9.30 18.49 4.87
N ARG A 4 -8.21 17.74 5.08
CA ARG A 4 -6.95 18.23 5.64
C ARG A 4 -5.79 18.01 4.66
N PRO A 5 -4.83 18.94 4.60
CA PRO A 5 -3.66 18.80 3.73
C PRO A 5 -2.79 17.63 4.22
N LEU A 6 -2.27 16.87 3.26
CA LEU A 6 -1.34 15.79 3.52
C LEU A 6 0.09 16.29 3.37
N GLY A 7 0.68 16.75 4.48
CA GLY A 7 2.01 17.36 4.49
C GLY A 7 2.15 18.41 3.38
N ASN A 8 3.27 18.34 2.63
CA ASN A 8 3.56 19.24 1.51
C ASN A 8 3.24 18.63 0.13
N THR A 9 2.36 17.62 0.06
CA THR A 9 2.09 16.89 -1.19
C THR A 9 1.09 17.58 -2.12
N GLY A 10 0.36 18.59 -1.62
CA GLY A 10 -0.76 19.22 -2.35
C GLY A 10 -2.06 18.40 -2.35
N LEU A 11 -2.04 17.17 -1.84
CA LEU A 11 -3.24 16.34 -1.65
C LEU A 11 -4.04 16.78 -0.42
N LYS A 12 -5.35 16.57 -0.47
CA LYS A 12 -6.27 16.79 0.63
C LYS A 12 -7.01 15.50 0.97
N LEU A 13 -6.85 15.03 2.20
CA LEU A 13 -7.49 13.81 2.70
C LEU A 13 -8.71 14.13 3.56
N SER A 14 -9.69 13.24 3.60
CA SER A 14 -10.76 13.28 4.59
C SER A 14 -10.18 13.24 5.99
N CYS A 15 -10.73 14.06 6.90
CA CYS A 15 -10.30 14.07 8.30
C CYS A 15 -10.59 12.75 9.04
N VAL A 16 -11.41 11.89 8.44
CA VAL A 16 -11.68 10.51 8.84
C VAL A 16 -11.16 9.57 7.75
N GLY A 17 -10.37 8.58 8.15
CA GLY A 17 -9.94 7.47 7.28
C GLY A 17 -10.84 6.25 7.43
N PHE A 18 -10.87 5.41 6.39
CA PHE A 18 -11.53 4.11 6.38
C PHE A 18 -10.54 3.01 6.76
N GLY A 19 -10.81 2.25 7.83
CA GLY A 19 -9.97 1.11 8.23
C GLY A 19 -10.35 -0.19 7.54
N GLY A 20 -9.39 -0.84 6.89
CA GLY A 20 -9.60 -2.06 6.11
C GLY A 20 -9.57 -3.37 6.89
N SER A 21 -9.30 -3.37 8.21
CA SER A 21 -9.17 -4.61 8.98
C SER A 21 -10.38 -5.56 8.93
N PRO A 22 -11.66 -5.09 8.86
CA PRO A 22 -12.80 -5.98 8.68
C PRO A 22 -12.75 -6.77 7.37
N PHE A 23 -12.20 -6.18 6.29
CA PHE A 23 -12.00 -6.88 5.02
C PHE A 23 -10.96 -7.99 5.11
N GLY A 24 -10.14 -8.01 6.16
CA GLY A 24 -9.24 -9.12 6.49
C GLY A 24 -9.92 -10.29 7.20
N SER A 25 -11.26 -10.28 7.32
CA SER A 25 -12.02 -11.24 8.12
C SER A 25 -11.63 -11.30 9.61
N VAL A 26 -11.03 -10.23 10.14
CA VAL A 26 -10.58 -10.13 11.54
C VAL A 26 -11.75 -10.19 12.53
N TYR A 27 -12.93 -9.73 12.10
CA TYR A 27 -14.15 -9.68 12.91
C TYR A 27 -15.31 -10.52 12.34
N GLY A 28 -15.02 -11.41 11.39
CA GLY A 28 -16.02 -12.16 10.62
C GLY A 28 -15.84 -11.96 9.12
N SER A 29 -16.38 -12.88 8.32
CA SER A 29 -16.26 -12.84 6.86
C SER A 29 -17.08 -11.70 6.25
N VAL A 30 -16.52 -11.05 5.23
CA VAL A 30 -17.18 -10.02 4.41
C VAL A 30 -17.15 -10.49 2.95
N SER A 31 -18.27 -10.41 2.24
CA SER A 31 -18.31 -10.76 0.80
C SER A 31 -17.65 -9.68 -0.06
N ASP A 32 -17.24 -10.03 -1.30
CA ASP A 32 -16.69 -9.04 -2.24
C ASP A 32 -17.74 -7.93 -2.54
N GLU A 33 -19.03 -8.28 -2.65
CA GLU A 33 -20.13 -7.32 -2.87
C GLU A 33 -20.31 -6.37 -1.69
N GLU A 34 -20.32 -6.90 -0.46
CA GLU A 34 -20.42 -6.09 0.77
C GLU A 34 -19.23 -5.12 0.88
N ALA A 35 -18.03 -5.58 0.54
CA ALA A 35 -16.83 -4.74 0.53
C ALA A 35 -16.94 -3.62 -0.52
N ILE A 36 -17.37 -3.94 -1.73
CA ILE A 36 -17.58 -2.96 -2.81
C ILE A 36 -18.61 -1.91 -2.39
N ASP A 37 -19.75 -2.33 -1.85
CA ASP A 37 -20.83 -1.43 -1.44
C ASP A 37 -20.38 -0.55 -0.27
N THR A 38 -19.64 -1.10 0.69
CA THR A 38 -19.08 -0.37 1.82
C THR A 38 -18.09 0.70 1.37
N VAL A 39 -17.15 0.37 0.48
CA VAL A 39 -16.18 1.34 -0.07
C VAL A 39 -16.91 2.41 -0.88
N ARG A 40 -17.92 2.03 -1.68
CA ARG A 40 -18.74 2.99 -2.43
C ARG A 40 -19.45 3.97 -1.51
N GLU A 41 -20.00 3.50 -0.40
CA GLU A 41 -20.66 4.37 0.57
C GLU A 41 -19.67 5.31 1.27
N ALA A 42 -18.48 4.81 1.62
CA ALA A 42 -17.41 5.65 2.17
C ALA A 42 -17.07 6.83 1.23
N PHE A 43 -16.94 6.57 -0.07
CA PHE A 43 -16.72 7.64 -1.07
C PHE A 43 -17.89 8.62 -1.16
N LYS A 44 -19.15 8.16 -1.16
CA LYS A 44 -20.33 9.05 -1.17
C LYS A 44 -20.36 9.97 0.05
N LEU A 45 -19.91 9.50 1.21
CA LEU A 45 -19.76 10.29 2.43
C LEU A 45 -18.55 11.25 2.40
N GLY A 46 -17.73 11.16 1.34
CA GLY A 46 -16.58 12.02 1.09
C GLY A 46 -15.25 11.48 1.65
N ILE A 47 -15.20 10.22 2.11
CA ILE A 47 -13.95 9.59 2.53
C ILE A 47 -13.09 9.30 1.30
N ASN A 48 -11.82 9.67 1.37
CA ASN A 48 -10.85 9.42 0.29
C ASN A 48 -9.52 8.85 0.79
N PHE A 49 -9.45 8.46 2.08
CA PHE A 49 -8.28 7.86 2.70
C PHE A 49 -8.66 6.49 3.29
N PHE A 50 -7.95 5.44 2.85
CA PHE A 50 -8.22 4.05 3.22
C PHE A 50 -6.93 3.42 3.74
N ASP A 51 -6.98 2.82 4.92
CA ASP A 51 -5.87 2.13 5.59
C ASP A 51 -6.03 0.61 5.45
N THR A 52 -4.93 -0.09 5.17
CA THR A 52 -4.88 -1.56 5.16
C THR A 52 -3.47 -2.04 5.52
N SER A 53 -3.31 -3.34 5.73
CA SER A 53 -2.05 -3.94 6.14
C SER A 53 -2.00 -5.42 5.74
N PRO A 54 -0.82 -5.98 5.43
CA PRO A 54 -0.65 -7.43 5.25
C PRO A 54 -1.01 -8.22 6.52
N TYR A 55 -0.95 -7.59 7.69
CA TYR A 55 -1.34 -8.23 8.96
C TYR A 55 -2.86 -8.35 9.13
N TYR A 56 -3.66 -7.62 8.35
CA TYR A 56 -5.12 -7.72 8.39
C TYR A 56 -5.58 -8.94 7.58
N GLY A 57 -5.62 -10.10 8.25
CA GLY A 57 -6.04 -11.36 7.65
C GLY A 57 -5.02 -11.97 6.69
N GLY A 58 -3.72 -11.72 6.89
CA GLY A 58 -2.66 -12.29 6.06
C GLY A 58 -2.78 -11.92 4.58
N THR A 59 -2.79 -10.61 4.27
CA THR A 59 -3.01 -9.98 2.95
C THR A 59 -4.45 -10.00 2.43
N LEU A 60 -5.40 -10.60 3.14
CA LEU A 60 -6.79 -10.67 2.67
C LEU A 60 -7.43 -9.28 2.57
N SER A 61 -7.22 -8.41 3.56
CA SER A 61 -7.74 -7.04 3.54
C SER A 61 -7.29 -6.25 2.31
N GLU A 62 -6.01 -6.33 1.96
CA GLU A 62 -5.43 -5.64 0.79
C GLU A 62 -6.06 -6.14 -0.51
N LYS A 63 -6.28 -7.46 -0.63
CA LYS A 63 -6.91 -8.08 -1.81
C LYS A 63 -8.36 -7.62 -1.97
N VAL A 64 -9.14 -7.66 -0.91
CA VAL A 64 -10.57 -7.27 -0.93
C VAL A 64 -10.71 -5.78 -1.21
N LEU A 65 -9.96 -4.92 -0.48
CA LEU A 65 -9.96 -3.48 -0.72
C LEU A 65 -9.50 -3.13 -2.13
N GLY A 66 -8.45 -3.80 -2.63
CA GLY A 66 -7.94 -3.60 -3.99
C GLY A 66 -8.97 -3.94 -5.07
N LYS A 67 -9.74 -5.03 -4.91
CA LYS A 67 -10.87 -5.35 -5.81
C LYS A 67 -11.94 -4.26 -5.78
N ALA A 68 -12.32 -3.81 -4.59
CA ALA A 68 -13.35 -2.78 -4.42
C ALA A 68 -12.94 -1.45 -5.06
N LEU A 69 -11.73 -0.96 -4.79
CA LEU A 69 -11.19 0.27 -5.37
C LEU A 69 -11.07 0.17 -6.90
N LYS A 70 -10.62 -0.97 -7.42
CA LYS A 70 -10.53 -1.22 -8.87
C LYS A 70 -11.91 -1.18 -9.54
N ALA A 71 -12.92 -1.81 -8.94
CA ALA A 71 -14.29 -1.78 -9.46
C ALA A 71 -14.87 -0.36 -9.53
N MET A 72 -14.31 0.57 -8.76
CA MET A 72 -14.70 1.99 -8.74
C MET A 72 -13.81 2.89 -9.62
N GLY A 73 -12.78 2.33 -10.28
CA GLY A 73 -11.83 3.12 -11.07
C GLY A 73 -10.93 4.01 -10.23
N VAL A 74 -10.70 3.66 -8.96
CA VAL A 74 -9.85 4.41 -8.03
C VAL A 74 -8.42 3.82 -8.05
N GLY A 75 -7.42 4.69 -8.27
CA GLY A 75 -6.01 4.33 -8.12
C GLY A 75 -5.63 4.16 -6.64
N VAL A 76 -4.94 3.07 -6.32
CA VAL A 76 -4.52 2.73 -4.93
C VAL A 76 -3.15 3.32 -4.65
N ILE A 77 -2.72 3.39 -3.40
CA ILE A 77 -1.47 4.03 -3.01
C ILE A 77 -0.77 3.09 -2.04
N SER A 78 0.43 2.59 -2.38
CA SER A 78 1.17 1.71 -1.47
C SER A 78 2.02 2.54 -0.51
N ALA A 79 1.77 2.40 0.80
CA ALA A 79 2.54 3.08 1.84
C ALA A 79 3.94 2.48 2.05
N SER A 80 4.22 1.29 1.51
CA SER A 80 5.47 0.56 1.75
C SER A 80 6.22 0.20 0.46
N PRO A 81 6.52 1.17 -0.43
CA PRO A 81 7.22 0.91 -1.70
C PRO A 81 8.61 0.29 -1.48
N LEU A 82 9.22 0.50 -0.31
CA LEU A 82 10.52 -0.03 0.05
C LEU A 82 10.45 -1.39 0.77
N SER A 83 9.24 -1.91 1.03
CA SER A 83 9.01 -3.20 1.69
C SER A 83 9.83 -3.33 2.98
N MET A 84 9.72 -2.34 3.88
CA MET A 84 10.42 -2.28 5.16
C MET A 84 11.95 -2.47 5.07
N GLY A 85 12.56 -1.91 4.02
CA GLY A 85 14.01 -1.94 3.82
C GLY A 85 14.50 -3.00 2.85
N LEU A 86 13.66 -3.97 2.46
CA LEU A 86 14.01 -4.99 1.46
C LEU A 86 14.49 -4.38 0.13
N LEU A 87 13.84 -3.31 -0.32
CA LEU A 87 14.19 -2.62 -1.57
C LEU A 87 15.05 -1.38 -1.31
N THR A 88 16.06 -1.53 -0.44
CA THR A 88 17.05 -0.49 -0.14
C THR A 88 18.46 -1.08 -0.17
N GLU A 89 19.50 -0.25 -0.26
CA GLU A 89 20.88 -0.75 -0.18
C GLU A 89 21.27 -1.26 1.22
N SER A 90 20.66 -0.70 2.27
CA SER A 90 20.92 -1.08 3.66
C SER A 90 20.29 -2.43 4.03
N GLY A 91 19.28 -2.86 3.27
CA GLY A 91 18.51 -4.06 3.55
C GLY A 91 17.49 -3.88 4.69
N PRO A 92 16.71 -4.92 4.98
CA PRO A 92 15.70 -4.90 6.02
C PRO A 92 16.31 -5.01 7.43
N PRO A 93 15.57 -4.68 8.51
CA PRO A 93 15.98 -4.96 9.88
C PRO A 93 16.07 -6.48 10.16
N GLU A 94 16.82 -6.86 11.20
CA GLU A 94 17.07 -8.28 11.54
C GLU A 94 15.78 -9.07 11.82
N TRP A 95 14.77 -8.43 12.42
CA TRP A 95 13.48 -9.03 12.77
C TRP A 95 12.48 -9.11 11.59
N HIS A 96 12.89 -8.80 10.36
CA HIS A 96 11.96 -8.70 9.23
C HIS A 96 11.28 -10.05 8.91
N PRO A 97 9.94 -10.07 8.67
CA PRO A 97 9.17 -11.31 8.46
C PRO A 97 9.44 -12.02 7.12
N ALA A 98 10.38 -11.54 6.32
CA ALA A 98 10.65 -12.10 4.98
C ALA A 98 11.53 -13.33 5.11
N SER A 99 11.29 -14.36 4.30
CA SER A 99 12.15 -15.54 4.25
C SER A 99 13.58 -15.15 3.86
N ALA A 100 14.56 -15.95 4.30
CA ALA A 100 15.96 -15.74 3.92
C ALA A 100 16.16 -15.75 2.39
N GLU A 101 15.39 -16.57 1.68
CA GLU A 101 15.36 -16.60 0.21
C GLU A 101 14.91 -15.26 -0.38
N LEU A 102 13.80 -14.69 0.12
CA LEU A 102 13.30 -13.41 -0.33
C LEU A 102 14.27 -12.28 -0.02
N GLN A 103 14.86 -12.27 1.18
CA GLN A 103 15.89 -11.30 1.57
C GLN A 103 17.11 -11.38 0.63
N ALA A 104 17.60 -12.59 0.33
CA ALA A 104 18.71 -12.80 -0.58
C ALA A 104 18.40 -12.34 -2.01
N ALA A 105 17.18 -12.59 -2.50
CA ALA A 105 16.74 -12.13 -3.80
C ALA A 105 16.70 -10.59 -3.89
N CYS A 106 16.16 -9.92 -2.85
CA CYS A 106 16.14 -8.47 -2.77
C CYS A 106 17.55 -7.86 -2.70
N GLN A 107 18.45 -8.47 -1.92
CA GLN A 107 19.86 -8.06 -1.86
C GLN A 107 20.57 -8.23 -3.22
N ALA A 108 20.34 -9.33 -3.92
CA ALA A 108 20.89 -9.56 -5.25
C ALA A 108 20.39 -8.51 -6.26
N ALA A 109 19.09 -8.16 -6.19
CA ALA A 109 18.51 -7.09 -7.00
C ALA A 109 19.14 -5.72 -6.68
N ALA A 110 19.34 -5.40 -5.41
CA ALA A 110 19.99 -4.16 -4.97
C ALA A 110 21.43 -4.07 -5.51
N ALA A 111 22.21 -5.15 -5.38
CA ALA A 111 23.57 -5.23 -5.90
C ALA A 111 23.62 -5.10 -7.43
N PHE A 112 22.67 -5.70 -8.15
CA PHE A 112 22.56 -5.55 -9.60
C PHE A 112 22.27 -4.11 -10.02
N CYS A 113 21.32 -3.44 -9.36
CA CYS A 113 21.01 -2.04 -9.61
C CYS A 113 22.24 -1.15 -9.38
N LYS A 114 22.94 -1.38 -8.27
CA LYS A 114 24.17 -0.67 -7.91
C LYS A 114 25.26 -0.83 -8.98
N LYS A 115 25.49 -2.06 -9.48
CA LYS A 115 26.44 -2.33 -10.58
C LYS A 115 26.08 -1.58 -11.87
N LYS A 116 24.80 -1.24 -12.07
CA LYS A 116 24.31 -0.46 -13.21
C LYS A 116 24.24 1.05 -12.93
N GLY A 117 24.73 1.52 -11.78
CA GLY A 117 24.65 2.92 -11.38
C GLY A 117 23.22 3.39 -11.11
N LYS A 118 22.36 2.49 -10.62
CA LYS A 118 20.96 2.77 -10.27
C LYS A 118 20.70 2.47 -8.80
N ASP A 119 19.89 3.29 -8.15
CA ASP A 119 19.39 3.08 -6.78
C ASP A 119 18.09 2.27 -6.83
N ILE A 120 18.07 1.12 -6.15
CA ILE A 120 16.91 0.23 -6.10
C ILE A 120 15.70 0.88 -5.39
N SER A 121 15.95 1.69 -4.38
CA SER A 121 14.91 2.42 -3.63
C SER A 121 14.22 3.42 -4.55
N LYS A 122 15.02 4.13 -5.36
CA LYS A 122 14.49 5.03 -6.39
C LYS A 122 13.70 4.28 -7.45
N LEU A 123 14.17 3.11 -7.90
CA LEU A 123 13.45 2.28 -8.87
C LEU A 123 12.13 1.75 -8.29
N ALA A 124 12.12 1.29 -7.04
CA ALA A 124 10.92 0.82 -6.36
C ALA A 124 9.87 1.92 -6.19
N LEU A 125 10.31 3.13 -5.82
CA LEU A 125 9.47 4.33 -5.78
C LEU A 125 8.94 4.69 -7.17
N GLN A 126 9.81 4.76 -8.18
CA GLN A 126 9.41 5.08 -9.56
C GLN A 126 8.41 4.07 -10.10
N TYR A 127 8.64 2.77 -9.90
CA TYR A 127 7.71 1.72 -10.30
C TYR A 127 6.35 1.90 -9.61
N SER A 128 6.36 2.12 -8.30
CA SER A 128 5.16 2.33 -7.50
C SER A 128 4.38 3.58 -7.94
N LEU A 129 5.06 4.64 -8.40
CA LEU A 129 4.46 5.90 -8.84
C LEU A 129 4.07 5.92 -10.33
N CYS A 130 4.74 5.12 -11.17
CA CYS A 130 4.45 5.03 -12.61
C CYS A 130 3.33 4.04 -12.94
N ASN A 131 2.95 3.19 -11.99
CA ASN A 131 1.84 2.29 -12.18
C ASN A 131 0.53 3.09 -12.12
N LYS A 132 -0.23 3.16 -13.22
CA LYS A 132 -1.49 3.95 -13.25
C LYS A 132 -2.53 3.44 -12.26
N ASP A 133 -2.38 2.18 -11.84
CA ASP A 133 -3.21 1.56 -10.81
C ASP A 133 -2.69 1.84 -9.38
N THR A 134 -1.51 2.46 -9.22
CA THR A 134 -0.85 2.80 -7.93
C THR A 134 -0.30 4.25 -7.90
N SER A 135 -0.85 5.18 -7.09
CA SER A 135 -0.66 6.64 -7.25
C SER A 135 0.00 7.45 -6.11
N THR A 136 0.44 6.91 -4.96
CA THR A 136 1.38 7.64 -4.06
C THR A 136 2.14 6.72 -3.10
N THR A 137 3.06 7.34 -2.36
CA THR A 137 3.90 6.81 -1.28
C THR A 137 3.96 7.89 -0.20
N LEU A 138 3.54 7.58 1.03
CA LEU A 138 3.67 8.49 2.18
C LEU A 138 4.57 7.85 3.23
N TRP A 139 5.53 8.65 3.68
CA TRP A 139 6.43 8.34 4.77
C TRP A 139 5.78 8.73 6.10
N GLU A 140 5.82 7.81 7.07
CA GLU A 140 6.46 8.06 8.36
C GLU A 140 7.53 6.98 8.57
#